data_AF-B9D605-F1
#
_entry.id   AF-B9D605-F1
#
_cell.length_a   1.000
_cell.length_b   1.000
_cell.length_c   1.000
_cell.angle_alpha   90.00
_cell.angle_beta   90.00
_cell.angle_gamma   90.00
#
_symmetry.space_group_name_H-M   'P 1'
#
loop_
_entity.id
_entity.type
_entity.pdbx_description
1 polymer ?
#
loop_
_entity_poly.entity_id
_entity_poly.type
_entity_poly.pdbx_seq_one_letter_code
_entity_poly.pdbx_strand_id
1 'polypeptide(L)'
;MWYDIGNLLDKLDGKDSGIFDLRKQAQNLWDKIMGDGLSDIDQEALKNGILKITMPDNTVYARPLSSSFFPYGVTPSGLLTGDYKDDVLFGGYGDDTLMGKNGSDLLIGGAGHDTYNATDGDIIRDSDGKGEVHFRGHKLTGGTYDEDKGVYVSKDYIEYKLQGNKLIVSDFADTITIEEQNSLGIYLLDKKDIIVTISDESKAEGDTAGQSMNFTIKLNRKLEKDEYLNLLVLEGNGKSEIVSFKENQDEATYTYTWSGDKIPQEDKKFKISASVWTSSDNINVKEVLGGNGVIENDDDRDPKDDLPETYDPIVIDFNKNGITSTRLDNTAYFDYDNNGFKEATAWIEKDDGLLALDKNGNGKIDNGSELFGDKTVSVGAYGYTGKTAENIYRFW
;
A
#
# COMPACT_ATOMS: atom_id res chain seq x y z
N MET A 1 6.58 30.47 6.42
CA MET A 1 7.77 29.61 6.55
C MET A 1 8.28 29.52 8.00
N TRP A 2 8.37 30.62 8.76
CA TRP A 2 8.69 30.61 10.20
C TRP A 2 7.48 30.47 11.14
N TYR A 3 6.25 30.51 10.60
CA TYR A 3 5.00 30.54 11.39
C TYR A 3 4.40 29.16 11.71
N ASP A 4 4.90 28.08 11.09
CA ASP A 4 4.33 26.72 11.29
C ASP A 4 5.18 25.82 12.20
N ILE A 5 6.50 25.98 12.22
CA ILE A 5 7.36 25.14 13.07
C ILE A 5 7.16 25.48 14.56
N GLY A 6 6.94 26.76 14.90
CA GLY A 6 6.65 27.17 16.28
C GLY A 6 5.28 26.72 16.78
N ASN A 7 4.27 26.70 15.90
CA ASN A 7 2.90 26.29 16.26
C ASN A 7 2.72 24.78 16.37
N LEU A 8 3.57 23.98 15.70
CA LEU A 8 3.55 22.53 15.79
C LEU A 8 4.12 22.06 17.15
N LEU A 9 5.12 22.76 17.68
CA LEU A 9 5.75 22.45 18.97
C LEU A 9 4.86 22.82 20.17
N ASP A 10 4.07 23.89 20.08
CA ASP A 10 3.14 24.30 21.16
C ASP A 10 1.92 23.36 21.32
N LYS A 11 1.64 22.49 20.33
CA LYS A 11 0.51 21.54 20.38
C LYS A 11 0.88 20.11 20.79
N LEU A 12 2.18 19.77 20.81
CA LEU A 12 2.65 18.41 21.08
C LEU A 12 3.01 18.15 22.55
N ASP A 13 3.10 19.18 23.39
CA ASP A 13 3.40 19.02 24.81
C ASP A 13 2.47 19.84 25.72
N GLY A 14 1.19 19.48 25.75
CA GLY A 14 0.30 20.02 26.79
C GLY A 14 0.72 19.70 28.24
N LYS A 15 1.81 18.96 28.50
CA LYS A 15 2.29 18.59 29.84
C LYS A 15 3.77 18.19 29.86
N ASP A 16 4.62 19.14 30.29
CA ASP A 16 5.97 18.98 30.86
C ASP A 16 6.25 17.53 31.34
N SER A 17 6.66 16.66 30.42
CA SER A 17 7.04 15.28 30.75
C SER A 17 8.54 15.14 30.96
N GLY A 18 9.33 16.15 30.55
CA GLY A 18 10.77 16.20 30.82
C GLY A 18 11.60 15.06 30.20
N ILE A 19 11.00 14.23 29.33
CA ILE A 19 11.66 13.05 28.75
C ILE A 19 12.49 13.42 27.50
N PHE A 20 12.21 14.54 26.83
CA PHE A 20 13.10 15.08 25.79
C PHE A 20 13.08 16.61 25.76
N ASP A 21 14.22 17.25 26.08
CA ASP A 21 14.44 18.70 25.89
C ASP A 21 14.69 19.02 24.40
N LEU A 22 13.75 18.61 23.54
CA LEU A 22 13.82 18.73 22.07
C LEU A 22 14.00 20.18 21.62
N ARG A 23 13.48 21.12 22.42
CA ARG A 23 13.60 22.55 22.13
C ARG A 23 15.04 23.03 22.23
N LYS A 24 15.75 22.66 23.30
CA LYS A 24 17.16 23.03 23.48
C LYS A 24 18.05 22.32 22.47
N GLN A 25 17.75 21.06 22.14
CA GLN A 25 18.45 20.31 21.10
C GLN A 25 18.24 20.95 19.71
N ALA A 26 17.01 21.27 19.32
CA ALA A 26 16.72 21.95 18.05
C ALA A 26 17.38 23.33 17.94
N GLN A 27 17.47 24.07 19.06
CA GLN A 27 18.10 25.38 19.09
C GLN A 27 19.63 25.29 18.95
N ASN A 28 20.25 24.32 19.61
CA ASN A 28 21.68 24.02 19.45
C ASN A 28 22.01 23.56 18.02
N LEU A 29 21.11 22.77 17.41
CA LEU A 29 21.26 22.32 16.03
C LEU A 29 21.18 23.48 15.03
N TRP A 30 20.28 24.44 15.26
CA TRP A 30 20.17 25.64 14.44
C TRP A 30 21.47 26.47 14.47
N ASP A 31 22.01 26.69 15.66
CA ASP A 31 23.24 27.45 15.85
C ASP A 31 24.46 26.76 15.21
N LYS A 32 24.45 25.42 15.16
CA LYS A 32 25.50 24.61 14.56
C LYS A 32 25.40 24.58 13.02
N ILE A 33 24.25 24.18 12.46
CA ILE A 33 23.99 24.12 11.01
C ILE A 33 24.33 25.45 10.30
N MET A 34 24.00 26.58 10.95
CA MET A 34 24.24 27.91 10.42
C MET A 34 25.68 28.41 10.69
N GLY A 35 26.41 27.77 11.59
CA GLY A 35 27.76 28.14 12.01
C GLY A 35 28.90 27.38 11.31
N ASP A 36 28.71 26.11 10.94
CA ASP A 36 29.74 25.25 10.34
C ASP A 36 29.46 24.80 8.89
N GLY A 37 28.27 25.11 8.37
CA GLY A 37 27.90 24.89 6.97
C GLY A 37 27.51 23.44 6.68
N LEU A 38 26.24 23.10 6.96
CA LEU A 38 25.52 21.88 6.51
C LEU A 38 26.26 20.53 6.72
N SER A 39 27.34 20.46 7.50
CA SER A 39 28.22 19.27 7.57
C SER A 39 27.56 18.06 8.22
N ASP A 40 26.53 18.30 9.04
CA ASP A 40 25.79 17.27 9.77
C ASP A 40 24.57 16.75 9.00
N ILE A 41 24.32 17.27 7.79
CA ILE A 41 23.28 16.76 6.89
C ILE A 41 23.83 15.58 6.12
N ASP A 42 23.14 14.45 6.20
CA ASP A 42 23.44 13.27 5.40
C ASP A 42 23.11 13.54 3.93
N GLN A 43 24.16 13.75 3.13
CA GLN A 43 24.07 14.06 1.70
C GLN A 43 23.57 12.86 0.88
N GLU A 44 23.74 11.63 1.36
CA GLU A 44 23.24 10.43 0.67
C GLU A 44 21.73 10.27 0.92
N ALA A 45 21.31 10.43 2.18
CA ALA A 45 19.88 10.48 2.51
C ALA A 45 19.16 11.60 1.75
N LEU A 46 19.79 12.78 1.63
CA LEU A 46 19.22 13.91 0.91
C LEU A 46 19.02 13.63 -0.59
N LYS A 47 19.95 12.92 -1.23
CA LYS A 47 19.79 12.46 -2.63
C LYS A 47 18.61 11.49 -2.78
N ASN A 48 18.32 10.72 -1.73
CA ASN A 48 17.19 9.81 -1.67
C ASN A 48 15.90 10.47 -1.17
N GLY A 49 15.85 11.80 -1.09
CA GLY A 49 14.65 12.54 -0.71
C GLY A 49 14.36 12.59 0.79
N ILE A 50 15.35 12.29 1.64
CA ILE A 50 15.24 12.28 3.09
C ILE A 50 16.12 13.39 3.69
N LEU A 51 15.54 14.27 4.51
CA LEU A 51 16.31 15.12 5.39
C LEU A 51 16.68 14.31 6.64
N LYS A 52 17.96 13.94 6.75
CA LYS A 52 18.52 13.25 7.92
C LYS A 52 19.64 14.09 8.53
N ILE A 53 19.56 14.25 9.85
CA ILE A 53 20.51 15.01 10.65
C ILE A 53 20.93 14.14 11.83
N THR A 54 22.23 14.00 12.04
CA THR A 54 22.78 13.34 13.22
C THR A 54 23.37 14.39 14.16
N MET A 55 22.90 14.38 15.40
CA MET A 55 23.32 15.30 16.43
C MET A 55 24.70 14.90 17.01
N PRO A 56 25.41 15.80 17.70
CA PRO A 56 26.69 15.48 18.34
C PRO A 56 26.61 14.37 19.41
N ASP A 57 25.44 14.14 20.00
CA ASP A 57 25.14 13.04 20.93
C ASP A 57 24.72 11.74 20.21
N ASN A 58 24.78 11.75 18.87
CA ASN A 58 24.38 10.73 17.91
C ASN A 58 22.86 10.58 17.70
N THR A 59 22.01 11.33 18.39
CA THR A 59 20.56 11.30 18.10
C THR A 59 20.29 11.68 16.64
N VAL A 60 19.48 10.87 15.96
CA VAL A 60 19.05 11.04 14.59
C VAL A 60 17.66 11.68 14.55
N TYR A 61 17.57 12.74 13.74
CA TYR A 61 16.29 13.29 13.27
C TYR A 61 16.18 13.03 11.78
N ALA A 62 15.21 12.22 11.37
CA ALA A 62 14.99 11.91 9.97
C ALA A 62 13.53 12.12 9.57
N ARG A 63 13.34 12.71 8.39
CA ARG A 63 12.03 12.86 7.75
C ARG A 63 12.16 12.90 6.23
N PRO A 64 11.15 12.48 5.47
CA PRO A 64 11.14 12.71 4.05
C PRO A 64 10.92 14.19 3.71
N LEU A 65 11.37 14.55 2.52
CA LEU A 65 11.19 15.87 1.95
C LEU A 65 9.75 16.02 1.44
N SER A 66 8.97 16.93 2.03
CA SER A 66 7.58 17.16 1.61
C SER A 66 7.48 17.63 0.16
N SER A 67 6.53 17.05 -0.58
CA SER A 67 6.16 17.39 -1.98
C SER A 67 5.77 18.85 -2.18
N SER A 68 5.46 19.60 -1.10
CA SER A 68 5.17 21.04 -1.20
C SER A 68 6.39 21.88 -1.63
N PHE A 69 7.61 21.32 -1.59
CA PHE A 69 8.85 22.01 -1.96
C PHE A 69 9.50 21.49 -3.26
N PHE A 70 9.05 20.35 -3.79
CA PHE A 70 9.62 19.72 -4.99
C PHE A 70 8.57 19.69 -6.13
N PRO A 71 8.82 20.31 -7.30
CA PRO A 71 7.84 20.43 -8.38
C PRO A 71 7.53 19.12 -9.14
N TYR A 72 8.13 18.01 -8.73
CA TYR A 72 7.82 16.67 -9.21
C TYR A 72 7.33 15.88 -8.00
N GLY A 73 6.07 15.41 -8.03
CA GLY A 73 5.36 14.81 -6.89
C GLY A 73 5.99 13.53 -6.36
N VAL A 74 7.13 13.65 -5.67
CA VAL A 74 7.70 12.57 -4.86
C VAL A 74 6.86 12.47 -3.59
N THR A 75 6.00 11.46 -3.50
CA THR A 75 5.57 10.93 -2.19
C THR A 75 6.74 10.10 -1.70
N PRO A 76 7.53 10.56 -0.73
CA PRO A 76 8.73 9.83 -0.36
C PRO A 76 8.28 8.73 0.60
N SER A 77 7.75 7.63 0.05
CA SER A 77 7.71 6.34 0.73
C SER A 77 9.15 5.87 0.90
N GLY A 78 9.60 5.64 2.12
CA GLY A 78 11.01 5.35 2.35
C GLY A 78 11.31 4.52 3.58
N LEU A 79 12.50 3.91 3.57
CA LEU A 79 13.10 3.32 4.75
C LEU A 79 13.77 4.43 5.57
N LEU A 80 13.19 4.77 6.73
CA LEU A 80 13.79 5.64 7.73
C LEU A 80 14.51 4.80 8.77
N THR A 81 15.80 5.08 8.95
CA THR A 81 16.64 4.36 9.93
C THR A 81 17.34 5.30 10.91
N GLY A 82 17.16 4.97 12.18
CA GLY A 82 17.92 5.49 13.31
C GLY A 82 19.29 4.82 13.48
N ASP A 83 19.88 4.95 14.66
CA ASP A 83 21.20 4.48 15.04
C ASP A 83 21.23 3.55 16.27
N TYR A 84 21.99 3.83 17.32
CA TYR A 84 22.00 3.05 18.55
C TYR A 84 21.60 3.89 19.78
N LYS A 85 21.06 5.09 19.54
CA LYS A 85 20.59 6.07 20.52
C LYS A 85 19.11 6.34 20.31
N ASP A 86 18.55 7.07 21.27
CA ASP A 86 17.17 7.54 21.20
C ASP A 86 17.04 8.51 20.02
N ASP A 87 16.17 8.15 19.07
CA ASP A 87 15.96 8.82 17.79
C ASP A 87 14.52 9.29 17.59
N VAL A 88 14.32 10.17 16.61
CA VAL A 88 13.00 10.64 16.19
C VAL A 88 12.85 10.51 14.68
N LEU A 89 11.95 9.64 14.24
CA LEU A 89 11.70 9.32 12.83
C LEU A 89 10.26 9.74 12.45
N PHE A 90 10.12 10.48 11.35
CA PHE A 90 8.83 10.93 10.81
C PHE A 90 8.63 10.37 9.40
N GLY A 91 7.60 9.57 9.14
CA GLY A 91 7.24 9.07 7.81
C GLY A 91 6.50 10.10 6.95
N GLY A 92 5.56 10.84 7.51
CA GLY A 92 4.81 11.86 6.76
C GLY A 92 3.73 11.26 5.86
N TYR A 93 3.90 11.32 4.54
CA TYR A 93 2.89 10.88 3.57
C TYR A 93 3.44 9.75 2.70
N GLY A 94 2.66 8.69 2.56
CA GLY A 94 3.04 7.50 1.81
C GLY A 94 3.23 6.32 2.74
N ASP A 95 3.52 5.16 2.18
CA ASP A 95 3.75 3.95 2.98
C ASP A 95 5.24 3.91 3.38
N ASP A 96 5.52 4.16 4.66
CA ASP A 96 6.90 4.28 5.16
C ASP A 96 7.33 3.06 5.98
N THR A 97 8.64 2.81 6.05
CA THR A 97 9.22 1.83 6.96
C THR A 97 10.12 2.53 7.97
N LEU A 98 9.75 2.52 9.24
CA LEU A 98 10.47 3.18 10.33
C LEU A 98 11.21 2.15 11.16
N MET A 99 12.53 2.33 11.32
CA MET A 99 13.40 1.45 12.10
C MET A 99 14.34 2.29 12.96
N GLY A 100 13.96 2.51 14.22
CA GLY A 100 14.78 3.23 15.20
C GLY A 100 16.09 2.49 15.55
N LYS A 101 16.01 1.15 15.64
CA LYS A 101 17.05 0.21 16.11
C LYS A 101 17.16 0.22 17.63
N ASN A 102 18.33 0.49 18.23
CA ASN A 102 18.47 0.47 19.68
C ASN A 102 18.30 1.90 20.20
N GLY A 103 17.80 2.02 21.43
CA GLY A 103 17.43 3.32 22.00
C GLY A 103 15.95 3.29 22.33
N SER A 104 15.47 4.32 23.02
CA SER A 104 14.03 4.55 23.16
C SER A 104 13.60 5.56 22.11
N ASP A 105 13.10 5.06 20.99
CA ASP A 105 12.85 5.86 19.79
C ASP A 105 11.41 6.37 19.73
N LEU A 106 11.21 7.51 19.06
CA LEU A 106 9.90 8.03 18.70
C LEU A 106 9.66 7.85 17.20
N LEU A 107 8.77 6.92 16.86
CA LEU A 107 8.42 6.55 15.50
C LEU A 107 7.04 7.13 15.15
N ILE A 108 7.00 8.09 14.23
CA ILE A 108 5.78 8.78 13.82
C ILE A 108 5.54 8.47 12.34
N GLY A 109 4.62 7.58 12.01
CA GLY A 109 4.35 7.19 10.61
C GLY A 109 3.70 8.32 9.84
N GLY A 110 2.43 8.59 10.09
CA GLY A 110 1.75 9.74 9.50
C GLY A 110 0.50 9.29 8.76
N ALA A 111 0.49 9.46 7.44
CA ALA A 111 -0.61 9.03 6.57
C ALA A 111 -0.08 8.08 5.51
N GLY A 112 -0.72 6.93 5.37
CA GLY A 112 -0.21 5.83 4.56
C GLY A 112 -0.20 4.53 5.37
N HIS A 113 0.18 3.43 4.76
CA HIS A 113 0.25 2.14 5.42
C HIS A 113 1.67 1.88 5.93
N ASP A 114 1.96 2.34 7.15
CA ASP A 114 3.32 2.38 7.68
C ASP A 114 3.76 1.06 8.34
N THR A 115 5.05 0.77 8.29
CA THR A 115 5.67 -0.41 8.92
C THR A 115 6.65 0.02 10.00
N TYR A 116 6.38 -0.36 11.25
CA TYR A 116 7.21 -0.01 12.40
C TYR A 116 8.05 -1.21 12.85
N ASN A 117 9.37 -1.10 12.78
CA ASN A 117 10.30 -2.08 13.32
C ASN A 117 10.84 -1.58 14.66
N ALA A 118 10.11 -1.92 15.74
CA ALA A 118 10.34 -1.38 17.07
C ALA A 118 11.13 -2.33 17.97
N THR A 119 11.89 -1.76 18.89
CA THR A 119 12.61 -2.45 19.97
C THR A 119 12.28 -1.85 21.35
N ASP A 120 13.00 -2.27 22.38
CA ASP A 120 12.67 -1.93 23.77
C ASP A 120 12.72 -0.41 24.03
N GLY A 121 11.64 0.12 24.60
CA GLY A 121 11.49 1.52 24.98
C GLY A 121 10.83 2.40 23.92
N ASP A 122 10.59 1.88 22.72
CA ASP A 122 10.05 2.68 21.61
C ASP A 122 8.61 3.15 21.83
N ILE A 123 8.32 4.31 21.26
CA ILE A 123 7.00 4.94 21.23
C ILE A 123 6.57 5.11 19.78
N ILE A 124 5.42 4.55 19.44
CA ILE A 124 4.80 4.64 18.12
C ILE A 124 3.61 5.59 18.16
N ARG A 125 3.53 6.48 17.17
CA ARG A 125 2.39 7.35 16.90
C ARG A 125 2.01 7.26 15.44
N ASP A 126 0.73 6.98 15.19
CA ASP A 126 0.19 6.92 13.85
C ASP A 126 -1.15 7.62 13.80
N SER A 127 -1.23 8.66 12.96
CA SER A 127 -2.40 9.54 12.92
C SER A 127 -3.57 8.96 12.13
N ASP A 128 -3.29 8.07 11.16
CA ASP A 128 -4.33 7.46 10.33
C ASP A 128 -4.62 6.00 10.71
N GLY A 129 -3.72 5.41 11.50
CA GLY A 129 -3.90 4.13 12.13
C GLY A 129 -3.73 2.93 11.23
N LYS A 130 -3.22 3.13 10.01
CA LYS A 130 -3.00 2.09 9.02
C LYS A 130 -1.54 1.72 9.03
N GLY A 131 -1.28 0.43 9.06
CA GLY A 131 0.08 -0.03 9.16
C GLY A 131 0.18 -1.33 9.93
N GLU A 132 1.41 -1.67 10.27
CA GLU A 132 1.73 -2.84 11.06
C GLU A 132 2.96 -2.59 11.92
N VAL A 133 2.96 -3.22 13.10
CA VAL A 133 4.05 -3.13 14.06
C VAL A 133 4.74 -4.47 14.17
N HIS A 134 6.05 -4.46 14.00
CA HIS A 134 6.95 -5.57 14.30
C HIS A 134 7.73 -5.23 15.56
N PHE A 135 7.48 -5.96 16.63
CA PHE A 135 8.21 -5.81 17.88
C PHE A 135 9.21 -6.95 18.01
N ARG A 136 10.51 -6.63 18.01
CA ARG A 136 11.61 -7.63 18.00
C ARG A 136 11.50 -8.69 16.89
N GLY A 137 10.92 -8.30 15.75
CA GLY A 137 10.68 -9.18 14.60
C GLY A 137 9.37 -9.98 14.67
N HIS A 138 8.61 -9.88 15.76
CA HIS A 138 7.27 -10.46 15.86
C HIS A 138 6.23 -9.45 15.36
N LYS A 139 5.49 -9.82 14.31
CA LYS A 139 4.35 -9.01 13.85
C LYS A 139 3.25 -9.02 14.90
N LEU A 140 2.91 -7.85 15.42
CA LEU A 140 1.83 -7.68 16.37
C LEU A 140 0.49 -7.80 15.65
N THR A 141 -0.36 -8.69 16.14
CA THR A 141 -1.73 -8.88 15.64
C THR A 141 -2.78 -8.72 16.75
N GLY A 142 -2.33 -8.49 17.99
CA GLY A 142 -3.17 -8.39 19.17
C GLY A 142 -3.34 -9.72 19.89
N GLY A 143 -4.38 -9.81 20.72
CA GLY A 143 -4.54 -10.93 21.63
C GLY A 143 -5.94 -11.01 22.23
N THR A 144 -6.18 -12.11 22.95
CA THR A 144 -7.44 -12.34 23.65
C THR A 144 -7.29 -11.97 25.12
N TYR A 145 -8.33 -11.40 25.72
CA TYR A 145 -8.31 -11.02 27.13
C TYR A 145 -8.11 -12.23 28.04
N ASP A 146 -7.09 -12.15 28.90
CA ASP A 146 -6.80 -13.12 29.95
C ASP A 146 -7.23 -12.54 31.30
N GLU A 147 -8.27 -13.13 31.90
CA GLU A 147 -8.86 -12.66 33.17
C GLU A 147 -7.89 -12.79 34.36
N ASP A 148 -7.03 -13.82 34.35
CA ASP A 148 -6.10 -14.09 35.46
C ASP A 148 -4.95 -13.07 35.46
N LYS A 149 -4.50 -12.66 34.26
CA LYS A 149 -3.44 -11.65 34.11
C LYS A 149 -3.95 -10.22 34.05
N GLY A 150 -5.21 -10.00 33.67
CA GLY A 150 -5.80 -8.68 33.47
C GLY A 150 -5.21 -7.91 32.28
N VAL A 151 -4.74 -8.64 31.26
CA VAL A 151 -4.16 -8.12 30.01
C VAL A 151 -4.63 -8.97 28.83
N TYR A 152 -4.51 -8.48 27.61
CA TYR A 152 -4.70 -9.31 26.42
C TYR A 152 -3.40 -10.03 26.09
N VAL A 153 -3.49 -11.28 25.63
CA VAL A 153 -2.30 -12.11 25.36
C VAL A 153 -2.41 -12.71 23.96
N SER A 154 -1.37 -12.59 23.15
CA SER A 154 -1.29 -13.27 21.85
C SER A 154 -0.94 -14.75 22.00
N LYS A 155 -1.01 -15.49 20.89
CA LYS A 155 -0.53 -16.88 20.82
C LYS A 155 0.98 -16.99 21.06
N ASP A 156 1.72 -15.93 20.76
CA ASP A 156 3.17 -15.84 20.96
C ASP A 156 3.53 -15.30 22.35
N TYR A 157 2.57 -15.24 23.28
CA TYR A 157 2.73 -14.75 24.65
C TYR A 157 3.09 -13.27 24.80
N ILE A 158 2.90 -12.48 23.73
CA ILE A 158 3.01 -11.02 23.80
C ILE A 158 1.82 -10.49 24.59
N GLU A 159 2.09 -9.66 25.58
CA GLU A 159 1.08 -9.07 26.44
C GLU A 159 0.73 -7.66 25.98
N TYR A 160 -0.56 -7.33 26.00
CA TYR A 160 -1.08 -6.04 25.58
C TYR A 160 -1.95 -5.47 26.69
N LYS A 161 -1.58 -4.29 27.17
CA LYS A 161 -2.26 -3.61 28.28
C LYS A 161 -2.67 -2.21 27.89
N LEU A 162 -3.98 -1.98 27.92
CA LEU A 162 -4.55 -0.64 27.71
C LEU A 162 -4.34 0.23 28.96
N GLN A 163 -3.78 1.41 28.76
CA GLN A 163 -3.60 2.44 29.79
C GLN A 163 -4.00 3.81 29.23
N GLY A 164 -5.27 4.20 29.44
CA GLY A 164 -5.80 5.42 28.83
C GLY A 164 -5.78 5.31 27.31
N ASN A 165 -5.16 6.28 26.61
CA ASN A 165 -4.99 6.27 25.16
C ASN A 165 -3.73 5.53 24.67
N LYS A 166 -3.04 4.81 25.56
CA LYS A 166 -1.82 4.08 25.24
C LYS A 166 -2.06 2.58 25.29
N LEU A 167 -1.48 1.86 24.34
CA LEU A 167 -1.35 0.41 24.36
C LEU A 167 0.10 0.07 24.71
N ILE A 168 0.29 -0.50 25.89
CA ILE A 168 1.59 -1.01 26.30
C ILE A 168 1.70 -2.45 25.81
N VAL A 169 2.69 -2.73 24.99
CA VAL A 169 2.99 -4.07 24.48
C VAL A 169 4.25 -4.56 25.18
N SER A 170 4.23 -5.78 25.69
CA SER A 170 5.33 -6.35 26.45
C SER A 170 5.68 -7.74 25.94
N ASP A 171 6.97 -7.95 25.72
CA ASP A 171 7.56 -9.24 25.38
C ASP A 171 8.70 -9.51 26.36
N PHE A 172 8.46 -10.40 27.32
CA PHE A 172 9.30 -10.61 28.49
C PHE A 172 9.59 -9.33 29.28
N ALA A 173 10.82 -8.82 29.20
CA ALA A 173 11.28 -7.64 29.92
C ALA A 173 11.17 -6.36 29.09
N ASP A 174 11.01 -6.51 27.78
CA ASP A 174 11.06 -5.40 26.83
C ASP A 174 9.64 -4.90 26.59
N THR A 175 9.52 -3.59 26.36
CA THR A 175 8.22 -2.94 26.19
C THR A 175 8.24 -1.89 25.10
N ILE A 176 7.12 -1.77 24.38
CA ILE A 176 6.85 -0.61 23.53
C ILE A 176 5.53 0.03 23.90
N THR A 177 5.38 1.28 23.51
CA THR A 177 4.16 2.05 23.70
C THR A 177 3.59 2.46 22.35
N ILE A 178 2.36 2.07 22.06
CA ILE A 178 1.61 2.58 20.91
C ILE A 178 0.61 3.60 21.44
N GLU A 179 0.72 4.84 21.00
CA GLU A 179 -0.20 5.92 21.39
C GLU A 179 -1.32 6.08 20.35
N GLU A 180 -2.42 6.69 20.76
CA GLU A 180 -3.56 7.04 19.90
C GLU A 180 -4.48 5.87 19.48
N GLN A 181 -4.39 4.70 20.15
CA GLN A 181 -5.32 3.55 20.06
C GLN A 181 -5.81 3.16 18.64
N ASN A 182 -5.01 3.44 17.63
CA ASN A 182 -5.32 3.00 16.28
C ASN A 182 -4.95 1.53 16.11
N SER A 183 -5.68 0.80 15.27
CA SER A 183 -5.53 -0.65 15.23
C SER A 183 -4.12 -1.04 14.77
N LEU A 184 -3.52 -0.39 13.76
CA LEU A 184 -2.21 -0.82 13.20
C LEU A 184 -2.17 -2.35 12.95
N GLY A 185 -3.33 -2.94 12.60
CA GLY A 185 -3.51 -4.38 12.46
C GLY A 185 -3.54 -5.21 13.76
N ILE A 186 -3.58 -4.55 14.92
CA ILE A 186 -3.64 -5.12 16.27
C ILE A 186 -5.09 -5.15 16.77
N TYR A 187 -5.58 -6.34 17.06
CA TYR A 187 -6.96 -6.57 17.54
C TYR A 187 -6.96 -7.10 18.97
N LEU A 188 -7.50 -6.32 19.90
CA LEU A 188 -7.70 -6.74 21.30
C LEU A 188 -9.11 -7.30 21.45
N LEU A 189 -9.20 -8.59 21.74
CA LEU A 189 -10.42 -9.36 21.62
C LEU A 189 -10.91 -9.83 22.99
N ASP A 190 -12.16 -9.49 23.30
CA ASP A 190 -12.85 -10.11 24.42
C ASP A 190 -13.28 -11.54 24.03
N LYS A 191 -13.64 -12.37 25.00
CA LYS A 191 -14.03 -13.78 24.75
C LYS A 191 -15.15 -13.93 23.70
N LYS A 192 -16.09 -13.00 23.67
CA LYS A 192 -17.22 -12.99 22.72
C LYS A 192 -16.86 -12.48 21.33
N ASP A 193 -15.70 -11.83 21.18
CA ASP A 193 -15.34 -11.15 19.94
C ASP A 193 -14.88 -12.14 18.86
N ILE A 194 -15.34 -11.90 17.64
CA ILE A 194 -15.02 -12.67 16.45
C ILE A 194 -14.34 -11.76 15.42
N ILE A 195 -13.24 -12.24 14.86
CA ILE A 195 -12.63 -11.70 13.64
C ILE A 195 -12.84 -12.73 12.54
N VAL A 196 -13.30 -12.26 11.39
CA VAL A 196 -13.42 -13.08 10.19
C VAL A 196 -12.28 -12.72 9.25
N THR A 197 -11.62 -13.73 8.70
CA THR A 197 -10.59 -13.56 7.67
C THR A 197 -10.90 -14.43 6.47
N ILE A 198 -10.80 -13.87 5.27
CA ILE A 198 -10.94 -14.59 4.00
C ILE A 198 -9.54 -14.71 3.40
N SER A 199 -9.16 -15.91 2.93
CA SER A 199 -7.83 -16.14 2.32
C SER A 199 -7.66 -15.36 1.01
N ASP A 200 -6.41 -15.12 0.64
CA ASP A 200 -6.06 -14.71 -0.73
C ASP A 200 -5.86 -15.97 -1.57
N GLU A 201 -6.35 -15.95 -2.81
CA GLU A 201 -6.28 -17.09 -3.71
C GLU A 201 -5.90 -16.65 -5.13
N SER A 202 -5.07 -17.45 -5.79
CA SER A 202 -4.78 -17.29 -7.21
C SER A 202 -4.91 -18.61 -7.95
N LYS A 203 -5.35 -18.54 -9.21
CA LYS A 203 -5.45 -19.72 -10.07
C LYS A 203 -5.44 -19.33 -11.54
N ALA A 204 -4.78 -20.15 -12.36
CA ALA A 204 -4.83 -20.06 -13.82
C ALA A 204 -6.27 -20.03 -14.35
N GLU A 205 -6.53 -19.16 -15.32
CA GLU A 205 -7.84 -18.99 -15.95
C GLU A 205 -8.33 -20.31 -16.54
N GLY A 206 -7.50 -20.94 -17.38
CA GLY A 206 -7.73 -22.21 -18.06
C GLY A 206 -8.78 -22.17 -19.17
N ASP A 207 -8.56 -22.90 -20.26
CA ASP A 207 -9.32 -22.79 -21.52
C ASP A 207 -10.76 -23.32 -21.52
N THR A 208 -11.32 -23.67 -20.37
CA THR A 208 -12.61 -24.39 -20.28
C THR A 208 -13.58 -23.72 -19.33
N ALA A 209 -14.88 -23.85 -19.63
CA ALA A 209 -15.93 -23.36 -18.75
C ALA A 209 -16.01 -24.17 -17.45
N GLY A 210 -16.44 -23.51 -16.36
CA GLY A 210 -16.68 -24.16 -15.06
C GLY A 210 -15.44 -24.20 -14.16
N GLN A 211 -14.55 -23.23 -14.32
CA GLN A 211 -13.39 -23.06 -13.45
C GLN A 211 -13.82 -22.52 -12.11
N SER A 212 -13.00 -22.79 -11.10
CA SER A 212 -13.30 -22.40 -9.73
C SER A 212 -12.07 -22.29 -8.85
N MET A 213 -12.17 -21.45 -7.81
CA MET A 213 -11.19 -21.29 -6.76
C MET A 213 -11.91 -21.22 -5.41
N ASN A 214 -11.27 -21.73 -4.38
CA ASN A 214 -11.86 -21.86 -3.06
C ASN A 214 -11.20 -20.89 -2.09
N PHE A 215 -11.98 -19.94 -1.60
CA PHE A 215 -11.59 -19.04 -0.53
C PHE A 215 -11.91 -19.68 0.82
N THR A 216 -10.93 -19.73 1.70
CA THR A 216 -11.11 -20.18 3.07
C THR A 216 -11.55 -19.01 3.92
N ILE A 217 -12.72 -19.11 4.55
CA ILE A 217 -13.24 -18.14 5.51
C ILE A 217 -13.01 -18.70 6.91
N LYS A 218 -12.20 -18.01 7.70
CA LYS A 218 -11.76 -18.44 9.02
C LYS A 218 -12.20 -17.46 10.11
N LEU A 219 -12.60 -18.01 11.25
CA LEU A 219 -12.85 -17.29 12.48
C LEU A 219 -11.59 -17.38 13.38
N ASN A 220 -11.34 -16.35 14.17
CA ASN A 220 -10.25 -16.35 15.16
C ASN A 220 -10.42 -17.44 16.24
N ARG A 221 -11.66 -17.89 16.50
CA ARG A 221 -11.99 -18.99 17.42
C ARG A 221 -13.17 -19.80 16.90
N LYS A 222 -13.31 -21.03 17.41
CA LYS A 222 -14.52 -21.83 17.23
C LYS A 222 -15.71 -21.20 17.93
N LEU A 223 -16.86 -21.35 17.30
CA LEU A 223 -18.14 -21.00 17.93
C LEU A 223 -18.44 -21.95 19.09
N GLU A 224 -18.82 -21.38 20.23
CA GLU A 224 -19.25 -22.10 21.42
C GLU A 224 -20.68 -22.64 21.26
N LYS A 225 -21.16 -23.34 22.28
CA LYS A 225 -22.51 -23.90 22.28
C LYS A 225 -23.56 -22.80 22.07
N ASP A 226 -24.53 -23.09 21.21
CA ASP A 226 -25.63 -22.19 20.84
C ASP A 226 -25.20 -20.90 20.08
N GLU A 227 -23.92 -20.77 19.70
CA GLU A 227 -23.44 -19.70 18.83
C GLU A 227 -23.62 -20.04 17.34
N TYR A 228 -23.97 -19.03 16.54
CA TYR A 228 -23.98 -19.13 15.07
C TYR A 228 -23.59 -17.79 14.44
N LEU A 229 -23.06 -17.86 13.22
CA LEU A 229 -22.74 -16.69 12.41
C LEU A 229 -23.05 -16.98 10.95
N ASN A 230 -23.83 -16.13 10.31
CA ASN A 230 -24.11 -16.18 8.88
C ASN A 230 -23.55 -14.93 8.22
N LEU A 231 -22.71 -15.13 7.23
CA LEU A 231 -22.06 -14.08 6.46
C LEU A 231 -22.67 -14.00 5.07
N LEU A 232 -22.99 -12.80 4.62
CA LEU A 232 -23.27 -12.52 3.22
C LEU A 232 -21.95 -12.21 2.53
N VAL A 233 -21.43 -13.16 1.75
CA VAL A 233 -20.24 -12.99 0.92
C VAL A 233 -20.67 -12.31 -0.38
N LEU A 234 -19.96 -11.23 -0.74
CA LEU A 234 -20.22 -10.41 -1.91
C LEU A 234 -19.12 -10.64 -2.95
N GLU A 235 -19.54 -11.00 -4.16
CA GLU A 235 -18.66 -11.09 -5.32
C GLU A 235 -18.48 -9.71 -5.97
N GLY A 236 -17.29 -9.43 -6.49
CA GLY A 236 -17.03 -8.23 -7.30
C GLY A 236 -17.89 -8.11 -8.58
N ASN A 237 -18.60 -9.17 -8.97
CA ASN A 237 -19.52 -9.20 -10.12
C ASN A 237 -21.00 -8.96 -9.74
N GLY A 238 -21.31 -8.69 -8.47
CA GLY A 238 -22.67 -8.43 -7.97
C GLY A 238 -23.49 -9.65 -7.55
N LYS A 239 -22.91 -10.86 -7.54
CA LYS A 239 -23.50 -12.04 -6.90
C LYS A 239 -23.24 -12.05 -5.39
N SER A 240 -24.07 -12.79 -4.65
CA SER A 240 -23.90 -12.96 -3.22
C SER A 240 -24.31 -14.35 -2.75
N GLU A 241 -23.57 -14.91 -1.80
CA GLU A 241 -23.86 -16.21 -1.18
C GLU A 241 -23.82 -16.10 0.35
N ILE A 242 -24.64 -16.91 1.02
CA ILE A 242 -24.62 -17.00 2.49
C ILE A 242 -23.70 -18.15 2.91
N VAL A 243 -22.64 -17.82 3.64
CA VAL A 243 -21.77 -18.78 4.32
C VAL A 243 -22.14 -18.83 5.80
N SER A 244 -22.43 -20.02 6.31
CA SER A 244 -22.95 -20.24 7.67
C SER A 244 -21.96 -21.01 8.54
N PHE A 245 -21.72 -20.51 9.75
CA PHE A 245 -20.96 -21.15 10.81
C PHE A 245 -21.91 -21.56 11.95
N LYS A 246 -21.67 -22.74 12.49
CA LYS A 246 -22.41 -23.31 13.63
C LYS A 246 -21.45 -23.65 14.76
N GLU A 247 -22.01 -24.07 15.90
CA GLU A 247 -21.28 -24.60 17.04
C GLU A 247 -20.11 -25.52 16.62
N ASN A 248 -18.94 -25.30 17.24
CA ASN A 248 -17.67 -25.98 17.00
C ASN A 248 -17.02 -25.77 15.62
N GLN A 249 -17.52 -24.83 14.80
CA GLN A 249 -16.90 -24.44 13.54
C GLN A 249 -16.14 -23.11 13.67
N ASP A 250 -14.99 -23.05 13.03
CA ASP A 250 -14.14 -21.87 12.83
C ASP A 250 -13.68 -21.71 11.38
N GLU A 251 -14.08 -22.60 10.49
CA GLU A 251 -13.65 -22.60 9.10
C GLU A 251 -14.80 -22.99 8.18
N ALA A 252 -14.91 -22.28 7.06
CA ALA A 252 -15.84 -22.56 5.97
C ALA A 252 -15.16 -22.25 4.64
N THR A 253 -15.70 -22.80 3.55
CA THR A 253 -15.20 -22.56 2.20
C THR A 253 -16.25 -21.82 1.39
N TYR A 254 -15.81 -20.79 0.67
CA TYR A 254 -16.57 -20.13 -0.38
C TYR A 254 -15.94 -20.44 -1.73
N THR A 255 -16.74 -20.88 -2.69
CA THR A 255 -16.24 -21.25 -4.03
C THR A 255 -16.63 -20.18 -5.04
N TYR A 256 -15.63 -19.48 -5.56
CA TYR A 256 -15.81 -18.57 -6.68
C TYR A 256 -15.68 -19.34 -7.99
N THR A 257 -16.53 -19.04 -8.98
CA THR A 257 -16.56 -19.74 -10.27
C THR A 257 -16.49 -18.77 -11.45
N TRP A 258 -15.78 -19.16 -12.51
CA TRP A 258 -15.73 -18.42 -13.78
C TRP A 258 -15.76 -19.37 -14.99
N SER A 259 -15.91 -18.78 -16.17
CA SER A 259 -15.67 -19.47 -17.43
C SER A 259 -14.35 -18.95 -17.97
N GLY A 260 -13.38 -19.84 -18.19
CA GLY A 260 -12.18 -19.44 -18.89
C GLY A 260 -12.31 -19.59 -20.40
N ASP A 261 -11.38 -18.99 -21.12
CA ASP A 261 -11.35 -18.97 -22.58
C ASP A 261 -9.90 -19.07 -23.13
N LYS A 262 -9.70 -18.77 -24.42
CA LYS A 262 -8.39 -18.84 -25.10
C LYS A 262 -7.89 -17.46 -25.54
N ILE A 263 -8.55 -16.40 -25.05
CA ILE A 263 -8.33 -15.04 -25.50
C ILE A 263 -7.23 -14.46 -24.61
N PRO A 264 -6.15 -13.91 -25.20
CA PRO A 264 -5.14 -13.21 -24.43
C PRO A 264 -5.77 -12.03 -23.67
N GLN A 265 -5.64 -12.02 -22.34
CA GLN A 265 -6.09 -10.91 -21.48
C GLN A 265 -5.11 -10.74 -20.31
N GLU A 266 -5.13 -9.59 -19.66
CA GLU A 266 -4.37 -9.39 -18.41
C GLU A 266 -4.97 -10.19 -17.24
N ASP A 267 -4.15 -10.44 -16.21
CA ASP A 267 -4.60 -11.02 -14.95
C ASP A 267 -5.80 -10.27 -14.36
N LYS A 268 -6.85 -11.02 -14.04
CA LYS A 268 -8.05 -10.45 -13.44
C LYS A 268 -7.95 -10.47 -11.92
N LYS A 269 -7.75 -9.30 -11.34
CA LYS A 269 -7.71 -9.07 -9.89
C LYS A 269 -9.07 -8.62 -9.37
N PHE A 270 -9.52 -9.20 -8.26
CA PHE A 270 -10.77 -8.85 -7.60
C PHE A 270 -10.68 -9.05 -6.08
N LYS A 271 -11.68 -8.53 -5.35
CA LYS A 271 -11.79 -8.72 -3.90
C LYS A 271 -13.02 -9.53 -3.55
N ILE A 272 -12.87 -10.45 -2.62
CA ILE A 272 -13.96 -11.11 -1.92
C ILE A 272 -14.15 -10.41 -0.58
N SER A 273 -15.36 -9.93 -0.34
CA SER A 273 -15.73 -9.30 0.91
C SER A 273 -16.93 -10.02 1.52
N ALA A 274 -17.10 -9.87 2.83
CA ALA A 274 -18.27 -10.40 3.50
C ALA A 274 -18.82 -9.39 4.50
N SER A 275 -20.10 -9.53 4.81
CA SER A 275 -20.78 -8.74 5.83
C SER A 275 -21.60 -9.68 6.72
N VAL A 276 -21.80 -9.29 7.97
CA VAL A 276 -22.64 -10.06 8.89
C VAL A 276 -24.08 -9.95 8.43
N TRP A 277 -24.68 -11.09 8.07
CA TRP A 277 -26.11 -11.17 7.75
C TRP A 277 -26.93 -11.37 9.02
N THR A 278 -26.57 -12.38 9.81
CA THR A 278 -27.18 -12.65 11.12
C THR A 278 -26.16 -13.35 12.03
N SER A 279 -26.32 -13.19 13.34
CA SER A 279 -25.46 -13.81 14.35
C SER A 279 -26.27 -14.13 15.60
N SER A 280 -25.71 -14.93 16.51
CA SER A 280 -26.20 -15.03 17.88
C SER A 280 -25.89 -13.74 18.67
N ASP A 281 -26.69 -13.43 19.69
CA ASP A 281 -26.56 -12.19 20.48
C ASP A 281 -25.32 -12.18 21.40
N ASN A 282 -24.76 -13.36 21.68
CA ASN A 282 -23.63 -13.56 22.58
C ASN A 282 -22.25 -13.50 21.88
N ILE A 283 -22.22 -13.25 20.57
CA ILE A 283 -20.98 -12.96 19.84
C ILE A 283 -20.96 -11.52 19.33
N ASN A 284 -19.76 -11.00 19.08
CA ASN A 284 -19.57 -9.68 18.52
C ASN A 284 -18.52 -9.74 17.41
N VAL A 285 -18.95 -9.62 16.15
CA VAL A 285 -18.01 -9.58 15.02
C VAL A 285 -17.37 -8.19 14.99
N LYS A 286 -16.09 -8.13 15.33
CA LYS A 286 -15.31 -6.88 15.40
C LYS A 286 -14.90 -6.41 14.01
N GLU A 287 -14.46 -7.33 13.17
CA GLU A 287 -13.87 -7.03 11.87
C GLU A 287 -14.12 -8.19 10.89
N VAL A 288 -14.26 -7.85 9.61
CA VAL A 288 -14.29 -8.82 8.50
C VAL A 288 -13.22 -8.42 7.49
N LEU A 289 -12.12 -9.17 7.49
CA LEU A 289 -11.00 -8.96 6.59
C LEU A 289 -11.25 -9.74 5.29
N GLY A 290 -11.46 -9.00 4.21
CA GLY A 290 -11.65 -9.57 2.87
C GLY A 290 -10.37 -10.18 2.30
N GLY A 291 -10.55 -11.02 1.29
CA GLY A 291 -9.48 -11.70 0.57
C GLY A 291 -9.34 -11.19 -0.86
N ASN A 292 -8.14 -11.30 -1.42
CA ASN A 292 -7.84 -10.97 -2.80
C ASN A 292 -7.91 -12.22 -3.66
N GLY A 293 -8.58 -12.11 -4.82
CA GLY A 293 -8.61 -13.14 -5.84
C GLY A 293 -7.82 -12.70 -7.07
N VAL A 294 -7.01 -13.60 -7.61
CA VAL A 294 -6.33 -13.41 -8.90
C VAL A 294 -6.68 -14.58 -9.81
N ILE A 295 -7.33 -14.29 -10.94
CA ILE A 295 -7.34 -15.22 -12.05
C ILE A 295 -6.11 -14.88 -12.89
N GLU A 296 -5.13 -15.77 -12.84
CA GLU A 296 -3.87 -15.67 -13.59
C GLU A 296 -4.18 -16.05 -15.03
N ASN A 297 -3.99 -15.16 -15.99
CA ASN A 297 -4.28 -15.50 -17.37
C ASN A 297 -3.14 -16.39 -17.92
N ASP A 298 -3.46 -17.64 -18.28
CA ASP A 298 -2.49 -18.59 -18.83
C ASP A 298 -2.32 -18.49 -20.35
N ASP A 299 -3.09 -17.62 -21.01
CA ASP A 299 -2.95 -17.24 -22.41
C ASP A 299 -2.21 -15.90 -22.58
N ASP A 300 -1.28 -15.60 -21.67
CA ASP A 300 -0.42 -14.39 -21.66
C ASP A 300 0.51 -14.25 -22.89
N ARG A 301 0.51 -15.24 -23.79
CA ARG A 301 1.07 -15.11 -25.12
C ARG A 301 -0.02 -14.82 -26.12
N ASP A 302 0.05 -13.65 -26.73
CA ASP A 302 -0.66 -13.40 -27.99
C ASP A 302 -0.29 -14.53 -28.98
N PRO A 303 -1.25 -15.35 -29.46
CA PRO A 303 -0.97 -16.38 -30.45
C PRO A 303 -0.46 -15.81 -31.79
N LYS A 304 -0.44 -14.48 -31.97
CA LYS A 304 0.22 -13.79 -33.07
C LYS A 304 1.64 -13.29 -32.79
N ASP A 305 2.18 -13.47 -31.58
CA ASP A 305 3.55 -13.07 -31.19
C ASP A 305 4.64 -13.73 -32.08
N ASP A 306 4.28 -14.80 -32.80
CA ASP A 306 5.12 -15.48 -33.81
C ASP A 306 5.29 -14.67 -35.13
N LEU A 307 4.50 -13.61 -35.34
CA LEU A 307 4.58 -12.72 -36.49
C LEU A 307 5.13 -11.36 -36.01
N PRO A 308 6.10 -10.75 -36.71
CA PRO A 308 6.51 -9.39 -36.39
C PRO A 308 5.32 -8.45 -36.64
N GLU A 309 4.59 -8.09 -35.58
CA GLU A 309 3.62 -7.01 -35.61
C GLU A 309 4.41 -5.70 -35.71
N THR A 310 4.37 -5.06 -36.88
CA THR A 310 4.95 -3.73 -37.06
C THR A 310 3.92 -2.70 -36.58
N TYR A 311 4.18 -2.10 -35.43
CA TYR A 311 3.42 -0.96 -34.92
C TYR A 311 4.21 0.32 -35.22
N ASP A 312 3.56 1.31 -35.83
CA ASP A 312 4.23 2.51 -36.33
C ASP A 312 3.68 3.77 -35.63
N PRO A 313 3.93 3.96 -34.32
CA PRO A 313 3.59 5.20 -33.66
C PRO A 313 4.48 6.35 -34.17
N ILE A 314 3.93 7.56 -34.22
CA ILE A 314 4.66 8.77 -34.57
C ILE A 314 5.48 9.20 -33.36
N VAL A 315 6.80 9.23 -33.52
CA VAL A 315 7.76 9.72 -32.53
C VAL A 315 8.32 11.07 -32.97
N ILE A 316 8.47 11.99 -32.02
CA ILE A 316 9.07 13.31 -32.22
C ILE A 316 10.43 13.34 -31.52
N ASP A 317 11.47 13.62 -32.30
CA ASP A 317 12.83 13.86 -31.80
C ASP A 317 12.94 15.28 -31.24
N PHE A 318 13.17 15.41 -29.92
CA PHE A 318 13.31 16.73 -29.30
C PHE A 318 14.76 17.24 -29.24
N ASN A 319 15.75 16.36 -29.14
CA ASN A 319 17.15 16.72 -28.94
C ASN A 319 17.96 16.78 -30.25
N LYS A 320 17.36 16.37 -31.38
CA LYS A 320 17.90 16.32 -32.73
C LYS A 320 19.05 15.33 -32.92
N ASN A 321 19.09 14.25 -32.15
CA ASN A 321 20.10 13.20 -32.28
C ASN A 321 19.61 11.95 -33.03
N GLY A 322 18.38 11.97 -33.53
CA GLY A 322 17.69 10.83 -34.14
C GLY A 322 16.89 10.05 -33.10
N ILE A 323 15.87 9.31 -33.56
CA ILE A 323 15.01 8.54 -32.64
C ILE A 323 15.80 7.39 -32.01
N THR A 324 15.74 7.32 -30.68
CA THR A 324 16.40 6.30 -29.86
C THR A 324 15.37 5.52 -29.04
N SER A 325 15.62 4.23 -28.86
CA SER A 325 14.76 3.35 -28.07
C SER A 325 15.57 2.50 -27.10
N THR A 326 14.93 2.14 -25.99
CA THR A 326 15.44 1.16 -25.06
C THR A 326 15.48 -0.22 -25.72
N ARG A 327 16.21 -1.14 -25.07
CA ARG A 327 16.18 -2.54 -25.48
C ARG A 327 14.87 -3.16 -24.99
N LEU A 328 14.36 -4.14 -25.73
CA LEU A 328 13.32 -5.02 -25.23
C LEU A 328 13.90 -5.84 -24.07
N ASP A 329 13.58 -5.44 -22.84
CA ASP A 329 14.10 -6.04 -21.60
C ASP A 329 13.00 -6.33 -20.56
N ASN A 330 11.74 -6.33 -20.99
CA ASN A 330 10.54 -6.57 -20.15
C ASN A 330 10.35 -5.54 -19.03
N THR A 331 10.82 -4.29 -19.22
CA THR A 331 10.60 -3.20 -18.26
C THR A 331 9.48 -2.24 -18.66
N ALA A 332 9.05 -2.25 -19.92
CA ALA A 332 7.94 -1.45 -20.43
C ALA A 332 6.91 -2.35 -21.10
N TYR A 333 5.63 -2.07 -20.84
CA TYR A 333 4.48 -2.82 -21.37
C TYR A 333 3.45 -1.84 -21.91
N PHE A 334 2.94 -2.09 -23.12
CA PHE A 334 1.96 -1.22 -23.76
C PHE A 334 1.13 -2.00 -24.79
N ASP A 335 -0.18 -1.79 -24.76
CA ASP A 335 -1.15 -2.43 -25.67
C ASP A 335 -1.18 -1.63 -26.98
N TYR A 336 -0.38 -2.02 -27.98
CA TYR A 336 -0.29 -1.25 -29.23
C TYR A 336 -1.48 -1.46 -30.16
N ASP A 337 -2.13 -2.62 -30.13
CA ASP A 337 -3.22 -2.94 -31.06
C ASP A 337 -4.62 -2.71 -30.46
N ASN A 338 -4.68 -2.27 -29.21
CA ASN A 338 -5.90 -2.04 -28.44
C ASN A 338 -6.74 -3.33 -28.30
N ASN A 339 -6.07 -4.47 -28.08
CA ASN A 339 -6.71 -5.76 -27.81
C ASN A 339 -7.05 -5.96 -26.31
N GLY A 340 -6.58 -5.06 -25.43
CA GLY A 340 -6.79 -5.14 -23.99
C GLY A 340 -5.68 -5.86 -23.22
N PHE A 341 -4.59 -6.24 -23.89
CA PHE A 341 -3.41 -6.88 -23.35
C PHE A 341 -2.18 -6.02 -23.63
N LYS A 342 -1.34 -5.78 -22.61
CA LYS A 342 -0.10 -5.00 -22.78
C LYS A 342 1.08 -5.92 -23.01
N GLU A 343 1.65 -5.85 -24.21
CA GLU A 343 2.84 -6.62 -24.54
C GLU A 343 4.11 -5.92 -24.04
N ALA A 344 5.11 -6.72 -23.67
CA ALA A 344 6.44 -6.21 -23.39
C ALA A 344 6.99 -5.53 -24.66
N THR A 345 7.47 -4.30 -24.51
CA THR A 345 7.91 -3.49 -25.63
C THR A 345 9.21 -2.75 -25.34
N ALA A 346 9.93 -2.39 -26.40
CA ALA A 346 10.95 -1.36 -26.31
C ALA A 346 10.25 0.01 -26.20
N TRP A 347 10.85 0.93 -25.45
CA TRP A 347 10.28 2.26 -25.23
C TRP A 347 11.17 3.34 -25.81
N ILE A 348 10.59 4.47 -26.20
CA ILE A 348 11.36 5.64 -26.63
C ILE A 348 12.19 6.18 -25.45
N GLU A 349 13.41 6.66 -25.71
CA GLU A 349 14.22 7.28 -24.65
C GLU A 349 13.62 8.63 -24.22
N LYS A 350 13.99 9.08 -23.01
CA LYS A 350 13.46 10.30 -22.36
C LYS A 350 13.61 11.60 -23.16
N ASP A 351 14.48 11.62 -24.16
CA ASP A 351 14.76 12.80 -24.98
C ASP A 351 13.93 12.83 -26.28
N ASP A 352 13.10 11.80 -26.51
CA ASP A 352 12.11 11.68 -27.58
C ASP A 352 10.69 11.64 -26.99
N GLY A 353 9.66 11.78 -27.83
CA GLY A 353 8.26 11.75 -27.39
C GLY A 353 7.31 11.06 -28.36
N LEU A 354 6.40 10.25 -27.84
CA LEU A 354 5.28 9.69 -28.60
C LEU A 354 4.21 10.76 -28.80
N LEU A 355 3.70 10.89 -30.02
CA LEU A 355 2.53 11.71 -30.28
C LEU A 355 1.27 10.93 -29.91
N ALA A 356 0.51 11.44 -28.93
CA ALA A 356 -0.67 10.78 -28.40
C ALA A 356 -1.85 11.76 -28.20
N LEU A 357 -3.06 11.22 -28.19
CA LEU A 357 -4.30 11.90 -27.85
C LEU A 357 -5.15 10.95 -27.01
N ASP A 358 -5.40 11.35 -25.76
CA ASP A 358 -6.39 10.70 -24.88
C ASP A 358 -7.76 10.85 -25.54
N LYS A 359 -8.24 9.76 -26.14
CA LYS A 359 -9.48 9.77 -26.93
C LYS A 359 -10.70 9.54 -26.04
N ASN A 360 -10.52 8.85 -24.93
CA ASN A 360 -11.61 8.47 -24.04
C ASN A 360 -11.79 9.48 -22.87
N GLY A 361 -10.85 10.42 -22.70
CA GLY A 361 -10.87 11.48 -21.70
C GLY A 361 -10.55 11.00 -20.28
N ASN A 362 -9.85 9.86 -20.13
CA ASN A 362 -9.56 9.26 -18.82
C ASN A 362 -8.28 9.81 -18.15
N GLY A 363 -7.55 10.71 -18.83
CA GLY A 363 -6.31 11.32 -18.34
C GLY A 363 -5.08 10.42 -18.47
N LYS A 364 -5.17 9.31 -19.20
CA LYS A 364 -4.08 8.36 -19.45
C LYS A 364 -3.98 8.07 -20.95
N ILE A 365 -2.78 7.69 -21.39
CA ILE A 365 -2.55 7.11 -22.72
C ILE A 365 -2.21 5.65 -22.44
N ASP A 366 -3.16 4.75 -22.66
CA ASP A 366 -3.05 3.37 -22.16
C ASP A 366 -3.11 2.28 -23.24
N ASN A 367 -3.40 2.66 -24.50
CA ASN A 367 -3.41 1.76 -25.64
C ASN A 367 -3.09 2.48 -26.97
N GLY A 368 -2.85 1.73 -28.04
CA GLY A 368 -2.43 2.27 -29.33
C GLY A 368 -3.53 2.98 -30.14
N SER A 369 -4.80 2.89 -29.73
CA SER A 369 -5.87 3.71 -30.34
C SER A 369 -5.69 5.21 -30.02
N GLU A 370 -4.93 5.49 -28.96
CA GLU A 370 -4.59 6.81 -28.42
C GLU A 370 -3.20 7.30 -28.86
N LEU A 371 -2.37 6.42 -29.43
CA LEU A 371 -1.17 6.83 -30.14
C LEU A 371 -1.52 7.24 -31.57
N PHE A 372 -0.81 8.24 -32.11
CA PHE A 372 -0.87 8.55 -33.54
C PHE A 372 0.00 7.56 -34.31
N GLY A 373 -0.56 6.86 -35.29
CA GLY A 373 0.11 5.79 -36.04
C GLY A 373 -0.86 4.97 -36.89
N ASP A 374 -0.47 3.75 -37.21
CA ASP A 374 -1.24 2.78 -38.01
C ASP A 374 -2.48 2.22 -37.27
N LYS A 375 -2.45 2.20 -35.93
CA LYS A 375 -3.56 1.77 -35.07
C LYS A 375 -4.53 2.89 -34.68
N THR A 376 -4.24 4.14 -35.06
CA THR A 376 -5.18 5.25 -34.86
C THR A 376 -6.37 5.11 -35.80
N VAL A 377 -7.54 4.71 -35.27
CA VAL A 377 -8.77 4.73 -36.08
C VAL A 377 -9.12 6.18 -36.43
N SER A 378 -9.01 6.52 -37.71
CA SER A 378 -9.49 7.78 -38.27
C SER A 378 -10.99 7.67 -38.56
N VAL A 379 -11.76 8.67 -38.16
CA VAL A 379 -13.23 8.73 -38.32
C VAL A 379 -13.66 8.77 -39.81
N GLY A 380 -12.71 8.77 -40.76
CA GLY A 380 -12.96 8.82 -42.21
C GLY A 380 -12.63 7.55 -43.01
N ALA A 381 -12.35 6.41 -42.38
CA ALA A 381 -11.88 5.20 -43.10
C ALA A 381 -12.94 4.44 -43.91
N TYR A 382 -14.24 4.69 -43.69
CA TYR A 382 -15.32 4.19 -44.55
C TYR A 382 -15.82 5.29 -45.49
N GLY A 383 -15.83 4.98 -46.78
CA GLY A 383 -15.96 5.94 -47.87
C GLY A 383 -17.18 6.87 -47.87
N TYR A 384 -17.02 7.92 -48.68
CA TYR A 384 -17.87 9.09 -48.92
C TYR A 384 -17.66 10.25 -47.95
N THR A 385 -16.80 11.18 -48.38
CA THR A 385 -16.64 12.52 -47.81
C THR A 385 -17.96 13.29 -47.91
N GLY A 386 -18.79 13.21 -46.89
CA GLY A 386 -19.84 14.19 -46.63
C GLY A 386 -19.21 15.56 -46.32
N LYS A 387 -19.84 16.65 -46.76
CA LYS A 387 -19.34 18.04 -46.66
C LYS A 387 -19.22 18.60 -45.21
N THR A 388 -19.24 17.74 -44.20
CA THR A 388 -19.21 18.10 -42.76
C THR A 388 -18.36 17.13 -41.94
N ALA A 389 -17.29 16.57 -42.51
CA ALA A 389 -16.33 15.80 -41.71
C ALA A 389 -15.46 16.77 -40.88
N GLU A 390 -15.73 16.86 -39.57
CA GLU A 390 -15.06 17.81 -38.66
C GLU A 390 -13.71 17.34 -38.11
N ASN A 391 -13.23 16.12 -38.39
CA ASN A 391 -11.89 15.71 -37.99
C ASN A 391 -11.24 14.84 -39.07
N ILE A 392 -10.50 15.47 -39.98
CA ILE A 392 -9.62 14.80 -40.94
C ILE A 392 -8.22 15.40 -40.78
N TYR A 393 -7.27 14.61 -40.27
CA TYR A 393 -5.85 14.95 -40.35
C TYR A 393 -5.26 14.26 -41.60
N ARG A 394 -4.77 15.06 -42.54
CA ARG A 394 -3.91 14.61 -43.66
C ARG A 394 -2.51 15.12 -43.39
N PHE A 395 -1.54 14.22 -43.29
CA PHE A 395 -0.12 14.57 -43.37
C PHE A 395 0.35 14.29 -44.81
N TRP A 396 1.05 15.25 -45.41
CA TRP A 396 1.64 15.17 -46.76
C TRP A 396 3.08 14.71 -46.69
#